data_AF-A0A0M3QTV9-F1
#
_entry.id   AF-A0A0M3QTV9-F1
#
_cell.length_a   1.000
_cell.length_b   1.000
_cell.length_c   1.000
_cell.angle_alpha   90.00
_cell.angle_beta   90.00
_cell.angle_gamma   90.00
#
_symmetry.space_group_name_H-M   'P 1'
#
loop_
_entity.id
_entity.type
_entity.pdbx_description
1 polymer ?
#
loop_
_entity_poly.entity_id
_entity_poly.type
_entity_poly.pdbx_seq_one_letter_code
_entity_poly.pdbx_strand_id
1 'polypeptide(L)'
;MVHHPTRLQFSNNNDITDVTAGYGFTAYAVKRSDGETLFGSGLNTDSQLGFQVKGNPKDPANLDVIIYPTAIKLPRVAGESDEDMQVRSMSAGRAHLVVVTRNGTVFTMGNNSYGQCGREIIEDERYSSSSLIH
;
A
#
# COMPACT_ATOMS: atom_id res chain seq x y z
N MET A 1 -10.98 16.19 19.74
CA MET A 1 -10.56 14.77 19.85
C MET A 1 -11.83 13.94 19.89
N VAL A 2 -11.95 12.91 19.07
CA VAL A 2 -13.17 12.09 19.04
C VAL A 2 -12.95 10.88 19.95
N HIS A 3 -13.82 10.67 20.93
CA HIS A 3 -13.68 9.64 21.97
C HIS A 3 -14.56 8.40 21.70
N HIS A 4 -15.03 8.25 20.47
CA HIS A 4 -15.87 7.14 20.05
C HIS A 4 -15.47 6.68 18.64
N PRO A 5 -15.79 5.42 18.27
CA PRO A 5 -15.65 4.97 16.90
C PRO A 5 -16.34 5.96 15.95
N THR A 6 -15.63 6.35 14.91
CA THR A 6 -16.12 7.30 13.90
C THR A 6 -16.04 6.63 12.56
N ARG A 7 -17.12 6.75 11.78
CA ARG A 7 -17.16 6.26 10.42
C ARG A 7 -16.12 7.01 9.57
N LEU A 8 -15.24 6.26 8.93
CA LEU A 8 -14.28 6.81 7.99
C LEU A 8 -15.02 7.25 6.72
N GLN A 9 -15.01 8.55 6.41
CA GLN A 9 -15.72 9.09 5.23
C GLN A 9 -15.28 8.43 3.91
N PHE A 10 -14.03 7.97 3.84
CA PHE A 10 -13.50 7.23 2.68
C PHE A 10 -14.38 6.02 2.30
N SER A 11 -14.91 5.27 3.28
CA SER A 11 -15.74 4.09 3.01
C SER A 11 -17.17 4.42 2.55
N ASN A 12 -17.59 5.69 2.59
CA ASN A 12 -18.91 6.10 2.08
C ASN A 12 -18.89 6.27 0.56
N ASN A 13 -17.73 6.57 0.00
CA ASN A 13 -17.56 6.89 -1.42
C ASN A 13 -16.82 5.80 -2.19
N ASN A 14 -16.45 4.71 -1.51
CA ASN A 14 -15.63 3.64 -2.07
C ASN A 14 -16.20 2.28 -1.65
N ASP A 15 -16.27 1.35 -2.60
CA ASP A 15 -16.66 -0.04 -2.37
C ASP A 15 -15.46 -0.82 -1.81
N ILE A 16 -15.36 -0.87 -0.48
CA ILE A 16 -14.26 -1.54 0.23
C ILE A 16 -14.50 -3.04 0.21
N THR A 17 -13.57 -3.80 -0.38
CA THR A 17 -13.69 -5.27 -0.52
C THR A 17 -12.89 -6.05 0.50
N ASP A 18 -11.80 -5.47 1.03
CA ASP A 18 -10.94 -6.09 2.03
C ASP A 18 -10.14 -5.02 2.80
N VAL A 19 -9.74 -5.32 4.03
CA VAL A 19 -8.93 -4.45 4.89
C VAL A 19 -7.93 -5.27 5.68
N THR A 20 -6.67 -4.80 5.72
CA THR A 20 -5.65 -5.38 6.60
C THR A 20 -4.96 -4.28 7.40
N ALA A 21 -4.54 -4.60 8.62
CA ALA A 21 -3.87 -3.68 9.52
C ALA A 21 -2.53 -4.27 9.97
N GLY A 22 -1.45 -3.54 9.72
CA GLY A 22 -0.12 -3.84 10.24
C GLY A 22 0.18 -3.00 11.48
N TYR A 23 1.46 -2.91 11.84
CA TYR A 23 1.85 -2.22 13.08
C TYR A 23 1.91 -0.71 12.80
N GLY A 24 0.76 -0.05 12.98
CA GLY A 24 0.62 1.40 12.81
C GLY A 24 0.21 1.83 11.40
N PHE A 25 -0.16 0.91 10.51
CA PHE A 25 -0.68 1.22 9.18
C PHE A 25 -1.86 0.31 8.81
N THR A 26 -2.66 0.73 7.85
CA THR A 26 -3.83 0.00 7.33
C THR A 26 -3.83 0.09 5.82
N ALA A 27 -4.17 -1.01 5.15
CA ALA A 27 -4.41 -1.07 3.71
C ALA A 27 -5.87 -1.46 3.42
N TYR A 28 -6.44 -0.88 2.37
CA TYR A 28 -7.82 -1.04 1.94
C TYR A 28 -7.85 -1.46 0.48
N ALA A 29 -8.49 -2.58 0.19
CA ALA A 29 -8.84 -2.98 -1.16
C ALA A 29 -10.14 -2.29 -1.56
N VAL A 30 -10.17 -1.71 -2.75
CA VAL A 30 -11.34 -1.00 -3.27
C VAL A 30 -11.67 -1.52 -4.66
N LYS A 31 -12.95 -1.83 -4.85
CA LYS A 31 -13.46 -2.22 -6.16
C LYS A 31 -13.63 -0.97 -7.05
N ARG A 32 -12.72 -0.78 -8.01
CA ARG A 32 -12.74 0.35 -8.96
C ARG A 32 -12.27 -0.06 -10.34
N SER A 33 -12.80 0.56 -11.38
CA SER A 33 -12.45 0.33 -12.79
C SER A 33 -11.56 1.43 -13.39
N ASP A 34 -10.92 2.24 -12.55
CA ASP A 34 -9.94 3.27 -12.95
C ASP A 34 -8.50 2.86 -12.62
N GLY A 35 -8.34 1.66 -12.09
CA GLY A 35 -7.09 1.02 -11.78
C GLY A 35 -6.48 1.35 -10.42
N GLU A 36 -7.08 2.23 -9.62
CA GLU A 36 -6.69 2.49 -8.23
C GLU A 36 -7.43 1.52 -7.30
N THR A 37 -6.91 0.31 -7.14
CA THR A 37 -7.60 -0.77 -6.40
C THR A 37 -7.10 -0.95 -4.97
N LEU A 38 -6.04 -0.24 -4.58
CA LEU A 38 -5.35 -0.36 -3.30
C LEU A 38 -5.08 1.02 -2.69
N PHE A 39 -5.43 1.19 -1.42
CA PHE A 39 -5.21 2.42 -0.66
C PHE A 39 -4.56 2.10 0.68
N GLY A 40 -3.85 3.07 1.26
CA GLY A 40 -3.23 2.91 2.58
C GLY A 40 -3.27 4.17 3.43
N SER A 41 -3.23 3.98 4.75
CA SER A 41 -3.04 5.06 5.73
C SER A 41 -2.19 4.58 6.92
N GLY A 42 -1.58 5.52 7.64
CA GLY A 42 -0.71 5.26 8.80
C GLY A 42 0.78 5.36 8.48
N LEU A 43 1.59 4.61 9.22
CA LEU A 43 3.05 4.62 9.15
C LEU A 43 3.56 4.13 7.78
N ASN A 44 4.55 4.84 7.23
CA ASN A 44 5.18 4.55 5.95
C ASN A 44 6.72 4.77 5.96
N THR A 45 7.35 4.72 7.12
CA THR A 45 8.81 4.91 7.28
C THR A 45 9.67 3.87 6.56
N ASP A 46 9.10 2.70 6.26
CA ASP A 46 9.73 1.61 5.52
C ASP A 46 9.09 1.43 4.14
N SER A 47 8.29 2.39 3.66
CA SER A 47 7.54 2.29 2.40
C SER A 47 6.59 1.09 2.35
N GLN A 48 6.04 0.66 3.50
CA GLN A 48 5.02 -0.40 3.59
C GLN A 48 3.68 -0.05 2.91
N LEU A 49 3.48 1.23 2.57
CA LEU A 49 2.39 1.78 1.76
C LEU A 49 2.90 2.36 0.43
N GLY A 50 4.10 1.95 0.00
CA GLY A 50 4.75 2.37 -1.24
C GLY A 50 5.38 3.76 -1.20
N PHE A 51 5.71 4.27 -2.39
CA PHE A 51 6.32 5.60 -2.57
C PHE A 51 5.28 6.71 -2.47
N GLN A 52 5.35 7.47 -1.38
CA GLN A 52 4.37 8.51 -1.05
C GLN A 52 5.09 9.80 -0.71
N VAL A 53 4.81 10.84 -1.48
CA VAL A 53 5.48 12.13 -1.37
C VAL A 53 4.50 13.29 -1.46
N LYS A 54 4.88 14.44 -0.90
CA LYS A 54 4.15 15.71 -1.00
C LYS A 54 5.07 16.83 -1.45
N GLY A 55 4.48 17.92 -1.92
CA GLY A 55 5.20 19.14 -2.25
C GLY A 55 5.62 19.21 -3.72
N ASN A 56 6.74 19.89 -3.98
CA ASN A 56 7.18 20.18 -5.33
C ASN A 56 7.69 18.90 -6.02
N PRO A 57 7.27 18.58 -7.26
CA PRO A 57 7.82 17.46 -8.01
C PRO A 57 9.35 17.47 -8.17
N LYS A 58 9.99 18.66 -8.12
CA LYS A 58 11.45 18.82 -8.18
C LYS A 58 12.16 18.57 -6.84
N ASP A 59 11.43 18.66 -5.74
CA ASP A 59 11.95 18.43 -4.38
C ASP A 59 10.83 17.86 -3.49
N PRO A 60 10.44 16.60 -3.73
CA PRO A 60 9.35 15.97 -3.01
C PRO A 60 9.77 15.62 -1.57
N ALA A 61 8.95 16.01 -0.60
CA ALA A 61 9.10 15.57 0.78
C ALA A 61 8.39 14.23 0.99
N ASN A 62 9.09 13.27 1.58
CA ASN A 62 8.53 11.95 1.88
C ASN A 62 7.42 12.04 2.93
N LEU A 63 6.43 11.16 2.79
CA LEU A 63 5.34 11.01 3.73
C LEU A 63 5.57 9.79 4.61
N ASP A 64 6.26 9.99 5.74
CA ASP A 64 6.49 8.95 6.75
C ASP A 64 5.18 8.54 7.47
N VAL A 65 4.16 9.41 7.45
CA VAL A 65 2.83 9.14 7.98
C VAL A 65 1.77 9.65 7.01
N ILE A 66 0.88 8.76 6.60
CA ILE A 66 -0.24 9.02 5.69
C ILE A 66 -1.53 9.15 6.52
N ILE A 67 -2.03 10.35 6.68
CA ILE A 67 -3.17 10.63 7.59
C ILE A 67 -4.56 10.39 6.97
N TYR A 68 -4.64 10.14 5.67
CA TYR A 68 -5.87 9.79 4.94
C TYR A 68 -5.60 8.68 3.93
N PRO A 69 -6.55 7.75 3.68
CA PRO A 69 -6.39 6.71 2.67
C PRO A 69 -5.92 7.29 1.33
N THR A 70 -4.71 6.92 0.94
CA THR A 70 -4.03 7.40 -0.27
C THR A 70 -3.75 6.22 -1.19
N ALA A 71 -3.93 6.40 -2.49
CA ALA A 71 -3.75 5.33 -3.46
C ALA A 71 -2.32 4.79 -3.44
N ILE A 72 -2.18 3.47 -3.49
CA ILE A 72 -0.91 2.76 -3.64
C ILE A 72 -0.91 2.18 -5.05
N LYS A 73 -0.03 2.70 -5.90
CA LYS A 73 0.04 2.28 -7.31
C LYS A 73 0.80 0.97 -7.41
N LEU A 74 0.07 -0.11 -7.68
CA LEU A 74 0.69 -1.39 -8.02
C LEU A 74 1.29 -1.32 -9.44
N PRO A 75 2.52 -1.84 -9.63
CA PRO A 75 3.10 -1.98 -10.96
C PRO A 75 2.18 -2.83 -11.85
N ARG A 76 2.13 -2.48 -13.13
CA ARG A 76 1.34 -3.18 -14.14
C ARG A 76 2.21 -3.54 -15.33
N VAL A 77 1.99 -4.71 -15.91
CA VAL A 77 2.60 -5.12 -17.18
C VAL A 77 1.63 -4.92 -18.34
N ALA A 78 2.16 -4.83 -19.56
CA ALA A 78 1.35 -4.64 -20.76
C ALA A 78 0.37 -5.81 -20.94
N GLY A 79 -0.91 -5.48 -21.08
CA GLY A 79 -1.99 -6.46 -21.29
C GLY A 79 -2.83 -6.77 -20.04
N GLU A 80 -2.42 -6.35 -18.84
CA GLU A 80 -3.25 -6.48 -17.64
C GLU A 80 -4.44 -5.52 -17.69
N SER A 81 -5.65 -6.07 -17.50
CA SER A 81 -6.88 -5.30 -17.38
C SER A 81 -7.09 -4.74 -15.97
N ASP A 82 -8.06 -3.84 -15.81
CA ASP A 82 -8.45 -3.36 -14.48
C ASP A 82 -9.09 -4.46 -13.62
N GLU A 83 -9.70 -5.46 -14.25
CA GLU A 83 -10.26 -6.61 -13.54
C GLU A 83 -9.14 -7.52 -13.01
N ASP A 84 -8.07 -7.70 -13.78
CA ASP A 84 -6.88 -8.45 -13.36
C ASP A 84 -6.24 -7.84 -12.12
N MET A 85 -6.22 -6.51 -12.07
CA MET A 85 -5.58 -5.72 -11.01
C MET A 85 -6.49 -5.43 -9.81
N GLN A 86 -7.72 -5.98 -9.78
CA GLN A 86 -8.52 -5.97 -8.56
C GLN A 86 -7.80 -6.74 -7.46
N VAL A 87 -7.73 -6.15 -6.27
CA VAL A 87 -7.19 -6.84 -5.10
C VAL A 87 -8.14 -7.96 -4.68
N ARG A 88 -7.60 -9.18 -4.61
CA ARG A 88 -8.30 -10.39 -4.18
C ARG A 88 -8.17 -10.60 -2.67
N SER A 89 -6.99 -10.33 -2.10
CA SER A 89 -6.72 -10.48 -0.67
C SER A 89 -5.43 -9.77 -0.27
N MET A 90 -5.31 -9.38 1.00
CA MET A 90 -4.11 -8.74 1.52
C MET A 90 -3.69 -9.28 2.90
N SER A 91 -2.43 -9.08 3.25
CA SER A 91 -1.92 -9.28 4.61
C SER A 91 -0.83 -8.26 4.95
N ALA A 92 -0.85 -7.74 6.18
CA ALA A 92 0.11 -6.77 6.67
C ALA A 92 0.83 -7.28 7.91
N GLY A 93 2.15 -7.14 7.93
CA GLY A 93 3.00 -7.46 9.08
C GLY A 93 3.42 -6.22 9.87
N ARG A 94 4.57 -6.31 10.53
CA ARG A 94 5.15 -5.18 11.29
C ARG A 94 5.42 -3.96 10.38
N ALA A 95 6.03 -4.18 9.23
CA ALA A 95 6.45 -3.11 8.33
C ALA A 95 6.47 -3.58 6.86
N HIS A 96 5.63 -4.53 6.49
CA HIS A 96 5.48 -5.02 5.12
C HIS A 96 4.02 -5.32 4.79
N LEU A 97 3.67 -5.21 3.52
CA LEU A 97 2.35 -5.48 2.97
C LEU A 97 2.49 -6.49 1.83
N VAL A 98 1.61 -7.49 1.84
CA VAL A 98 1.44 -8.48 0.76
C VAL A 98 0.05 -8.31 0.16
N VAL A 99 -0.02 -8.25 -1.17
CA VAL A 99 -1.25 -8.04 -1.92
C VAL A 99 -1.35 -9.09 -3.02
N VAL A 100 -2.48 -9.76 -3.13
CA VAL A 100 -2.76 -10.68 -4.23
C VAL A 100 -3.84 -10.09 -5.11
N THR A 101 -3.60 -9.99 -6.41
CA THR A 101 -4.59 -9.52 -7.39
C THR A 101 -5.42 -10.67 -7.97
N ARG A 102 -6.45 -10.36 -8.76
CA ARG A 102 -7.37 -11.35 -9.34
C ARG A 102 -6.71 -12.27 -10.35
N ASN A 103 -5.75 -11.76 -11.13
CA ASN A 103 -4.94 -12.59 -12.03
C ASN A 103 -3.92 -13.48 -11.30
N GLY A 104 -3.83 -13.39 -9.96
CA GLY A 104 -2.93 -14.20 -9.14
C GLY A 104 -1.54 -13.60 -8.97
N THR A 105 -1.27 -12.41 -9.50
CA THR A 105 -0.02 -11.69 -9.21
C THR A 105 0.05 -11.34 -7.73
N VAL A 106 1.22 -11.55 -7.14
CA VAL A 106 1.51 -11.23 -5.75
C VAL A 106 2.46 -10.06 -5.71
N PHE A 107 2.08 -9.02 -5.00
CA PHE A 107 2.91 -7.86 -4.74
C PHE A 107 3.36 -7.84 -3.29
N THR A 108 4.62 -7.47 -3.05
CA THR A 108 5.13 -7.21 -1.71
C THR A 108 5.87 -5.87 -1.64
N MET A 109 5.71 -5.17 -0.53
CA MET A 109 6.38 -3.88 -0.30
C MET A 109 6.62 -3.64 1.18
N GLY A 110 7.59 -2.79 1.49
CA GLY A 110 8.00 -2.49 2.85
C GLY A 110 9.39 -3.04 3.21
N ASN A 111 9.63 -3.19 4.51
CA ASN A 111 10.85 -3.73 5.06
C ASN A 111 11.07 -5.19 4.60
N ASN A 112 12.29 -5.51 4.18
CA ASN A 112 12.71 -6.86 3.77
C ASN A 112 13.95 -7.36 4.54
N SER A 113 14.23 -6.85 5.74
CA SER A 113 15.46 -7.17 6.48
C SER A 113 15.59 -8.65 6.87
N TYR A 114 14.50 -9.42 6.80
CA TYR A 114 14.45 -10.85 7.09
C TYR A 114 13.88 -11.68 5.92
N GLY A 115 13.80 -11.11 4.71
CA GLY A 115 13.26 -11.79 3.53
C GLY A 115 11.73 -11.89 3.48
N GLN A 116 11.01 -11.14 4.32
CA GLN A 116 9.54 -11.19 4.39
C GLN A 116 8.82 -10.70 3.11
N CYS A 117 9.51 -9.98 2.23
CA CYS A 117 9.03 -9.60 0.90
C CYS A 117 9.40 -10.62 -0.18
N GLY A 118 9.89 -11.82 0.21
CA GLY A 118 10.08 -12.94 -0.71
C GLY A 118 11.20 -12.73 -1.74
N ARG A 119 12.17 -11.86 -1.45
CA ARG A 119 13.30 -11.54 -2.32
C ARG A 119 14.59 -11.36 -1.52
N GLU A 120 15.71 -11.29 -2.22
CA GLU A 120 17.05 -11.23 -1.62
C GLU A 120 17.17 -10.11 -0.58
N ILE A 121 17.84 -10.43 0.53
CA ILE A 121 18.16 -9.48 1.59
C ILE A 121 19.38 -8.69 1.13
N ILE A 122 19.21 -7.38 1.03
CA ILE A 122 20.30 -6.45 0.70
C ILE A 122 20.79 -5.86 2.01
N GLU A 123 22.08 -6.01 2.30
CA GLU A 123 22.71 -5.39 3.47
C GLU A 123 22.59 -3.86 3.37
N ASP A 124 22.31 -3.21 4.51
CA ASP A 124 22.13 -1.76 4.65
C ASP A 124 21.07 -1.14 3.70
N GLU A 125 20.09 -1.94 3.27
CA GLU A 125 19.01 -1.45 2.42
C GLU A 125 18.20 -0.34 3.11
N ARG A 126 18.02 0.77 2.40
CA ARG A 126 17.20 1.88 2.85
C ARG A 126 15.75 1.71 2.37
N TYR A 127 14.87 1.33 3.27
CA TYR A 127 13.44 1.15 2.97
C TYR A 127 12.65 2.45 2.88
N SER A 128 13.07 3.51 3.57
CA SER A 128 12.39 4.80 3.53
C SER A 128 12.38 5.36 2.10
N SER A 129 11.24 5.86 1.65
CA SER A 129 11.12 6.52 0.35
C SER A 129 11.42 5.61 -0.83
N SER A 130 11.25 4.31 -0.64
CA SER A 130 11.44 3.32 -1.70
C SER A 130 10.22 3.29 -2.61
N SER A 131 10.46 3.25 -3.92
CA SER A 131 9.47 2.95 -4.95
C SER A 131 9.42 1.47 -5.33
N LEU A 132 10.20 0.65 -4.63
CA LEU A 132 10.32 -0.77 -4.91
C LEU A 132 9.08 -1.51 -4.41
N ILE A 133 8.36 -2.09 -5.35
CA ILE A 133 7.30 -3.07 -5.13
C ILE A 133 7.73 -4.30 -5.93
N HIS A 134 7.79 -5.45 -5.26
CA HIS A 134 8.12 -6.74 -5.88
C HIS A 134 6.87 -7.42 -6.37
#